data_AF-A0A086KP40-F1
#
_entry.id   AF-A0A086KP40-F1
#
_cell.length_a   1.000
_cell.length_b   1.000
_cell.length_c   1.000
_cell.angle_alpha   90.00
_cell.angle_beta   90.00
_cell.angle_gamma   90.00
#
_symmetry.space_group_name_H-M   'P 1'
#
loop_
_entity.id
_entity.type
_entity.pdbx_description
1 polymer ?
#
loop_
_entity_poly.entity_id
_entity_poly.type
_entity_poly.pdbx_seq_one_letter_code
_entity_poly.pdbx_strand_id
1 'polypeptide(L)'
;HSEAVRYFCSKDVPALFLGGGGYTLRNVPRCWATETGYVLGLSLNPNIPEESEYVGYYGPDSTLHVRTSNMENRNEDSYVQHVIERISQTLKDHVRPVGAQISANYFLDDSVMDKSDQIRALLADEEEEKAMDSSGDAEDADGAGRFEEISNRNRG
;
A
#
# COMPACT_ATOMS: atom_id res chain seq x y z
N HIS A 1 19.55 2.97 3.87
CA HIS A 1 18.52 1.91 3.87
C HIS A 1 18.61 1.07 5.13
N SER A 2 19.71 0.33 5.33
CA SER A 2 19.85 -0.63 6.44
C SER A 2 19.77 -0.05 7.86
N GLU A 3 19.96 1.26 8.06
CA GLU A 3 19.69 1.91 9.36
C GLU A 3 18.23 1.79 9.82
N ALA A 4 17.26 1.73 8.88
CA ALA A 4 15.86 1.48 9.23
C ALA A 4 15.68 0.09 9.84
N VAL A 5 16.30 -0.94 9.24
CA VAL A 5 16.32 -2.30 9.78
C VAL A 5 16.98 -2.32 11.16
N ARG A 6 18.14 -1.68 11.31
CA ARG A 6 18.85 -1.55 12.60
C ARG A 6 17.96 -0.94 13.70
N TYR A 7 17.21 0.12 13.36
CA TYR A 7 16.26 0.74 14.27
C TYR A 7 15.16 -0.24 14.72
N PHE A 8 14.53 -0.98 13.81
CA PHE A 8 13.47 -1.93 14.17
C PHE A 8 14.00 -3.15 14.92
N CYS A 9 15.18 -3.67 14.56
CA CYS A 9 15.84 -4.73 15.31
C CYS A 9 16.11 -4.34 16.77
N SER A 10 16.33 -3.05 17.06
CA SER A 10 16.54 -2.57 18.43
C SER A 10 15.26 -2.46 19.29
N LYS A 11 14.08 -2.69 18.72
CA LYS A 11 12.79 -2.52 19.44
C LYS A 11 12.33 -3.75 20.21
N ASP A 12 13.04 -4.87 20.11
CA ASP A 12 12.73 -6.14 20.78
C ASP A 12 11.25 -6.57 20.61
N VAL A 13 10.73 -6.38 19.39
CA VAL A 13 9.40 -6.82 18.98
C VAL A 13 9.52 -7.87 17.90
N PRO A 14 8.61 -8.88 17.86
CA PRO A 14 8.54 -9.80 16.74
C PRO A 14 8.36 -9.03 15.43
N ALA A 15 9.32 -9.17 14.51
CA ALA A 15 9.35 -8.44 13.25
C ALA A 15 9.47 -9.40 12.07
N LEU A 16 8.76 -9.10 10.99
CA LEU A 16 8.88 -9.78 9.70
C LEU A 16 9.49 -8.79 8.69
N PHE A 17 10.70 -9.09 8.21
CA PHE A 17 11.36 -8.30 7.18
C PHE A 17 11.03 -8.87 5.81
N LEU A 18 10.42 -8.06 4.96
CA LEU A 18 10.05 -8.44 3.59
C LEU A 18 10.90 -7.66 2.60
N GLY A 19 11.19 -8.31 1.47
CA GLY A 19 11.77 -7.64 0.32
C GLY A 19 10.74 -6.76 -0.40
N GLY A 20 11.08 -6.40 -1.63
CA GLY A 20 10.21 -5.59 -2.48
C GLY A 20 10.89 -5.27 -3.81
N GLY A 21 10.47 -4.17 -4.42
CA GLY A 21 11.05 -3.70 -5.67
C GLY A 21 12.53 -3.36 -5.55
N GLY A 22 13.26 -3.51 -6.65
CA GLY A 22 14.67 -3.20 -6.73
C GLY A 22 15.17 -3.45 -8.15
N TYR A 23 15.47 -2.38 -8.88
CA TYR A 23 15.64 -2.46 -10.34
C TYR A 23 17.10 -2.40 -10.79
N THR A 24 18.01 -2.12 -9.86
CA THR A 24 19.45 -2.19 -10.11
C THR A 24 19.96 -3.51 -9.56
N LEU A 25 20.07 -4.53 -10.43
CA LEU A 25 20.34 -5.92 -10.06
C LEU A 25 21.60 -6.09 -9.19
N ARG A 26 22.63 -5.24 -9.37
CA ARG A 26 23.84 -5.26 -8.53
C ARG A 26 23.67 -4.68 -7.12
N ASN A 27 22.66 -3.84 -6.88
CA ASN A 27 22.45 -3.16 -5.60
C ASN A 27 21.48 -3.92 -4.70
N VAL A 28 20.52 -4.65 -5.28
CA VAL A 28 19.50 -5.39 -4.51
C VAL A 28 20.14 -6.45 -3.60
N PRO A 29 21.03 -7.35 -4.10
CA PRO A 29 21.69 -8.33 -3.25
C PRO A 29 22.56 -7.69 -2.16
N ARG A 30 23.25 -6.59 -2.48
CA ARG A 30 24.05 -5.83 -1.49
C ARG A 30 23.19 -5.31 -0.35
N CYS A 31 22.05 -4.73 -0.69
CA CYS A 31 21.09 -4.21 0.29
C CYS A 31 20.60 -5.34 1.21
N TRP A 32 20.04 -6.39 0.63
CA TRP A 32 19.45 -7.49 1.40
C TRP A 32 20.48 -8.26 2.22
N ALA A 33 21.70 -8.47 1.70
CA ALA A 33 22.78 -9.08 2.46
C ALA A 33 23.13 -8.22 3.69
N THR A 34 23.34 -6.92 3.49
CA THR A 34 23.65 -5.98 4.58
C THR A 34 22.54 -5.96 5.64
N GLU A 35 21.27 -5.94 5.21
CA GLU A 35 20.12 -5.96 6.11
C GLU A 35 20.00 -7.27 6.88
N THR A 36 20.25 -8.40 6.22
CA THR A 36 20.29 -9.71 6.88
C THR A 36 21.37 -9.75 7.96
N GLY A 37 22.54 -9.14 7.70
CA GLY A 37 23.58 -8.95 8.70
C GLY A 37 23.05 -8.23 9.96
N TYR A 38 22.33 -7.12 9.79
CA TYR A 38 21.72 -6.39 10.92
C TYR A 38 20.67 -7.21 11.66
N VAL A 39 19.80 -7.95 10.96
CA VAL A 39 18.79 -8.82 11.58
C VAL A 39 19.45 -9.91 12.42
N LEU A 40 20.57 -10.47 11.95
CA LEU A 40 21.34 -11.48 12.68
C LEU A 40 22.27 -10.89 13.75
N GLY A 41 22.37 -9.57 13.87
CA GLY A 41 23.32 -8.91 14.76
C GLY A 41 24.80 -9.11 14.37
N LEU A 42 25.06 -9.38 13.09
CA LEU A 42 26.39 -9.65 12.54
C LEU A 42 26.92 -8.46 11.73
N SER A 43 28.19 -8.13 11.94
CA SER A 43 28.91 -7.21 11.05
C SER A 43 29.50 -8.01 9.88
N LEU A 44 28.99 -7.78 8.67
CA LEU A 44 29.46 -8.48 7.47
C LEU A 44 30.78 -7.89 6.97
N ASN A 45 31.58 -8.74 6.31
CA ASN A 45 32.75 -8.28 5.59
C ASN A 45 32.33 -7.30 4.47
N PRO A 46 32.92 -6.11 4.37
CA PRO A 46 32.58 -5.14 3.33
C PRO A 46 32.92 -5.63 1.92
N ASN A 47 33.85 -6.58 1.77
CA ASN A 47 34.24 -7.16 0.50
C ASN A 47 33.33 -8.35 0.16
N ILE A 48 32.93 -8.43 -1.10
CA ILE A 48 32.13 -9.55 -1.61
C ILE A 48 33.05 -10.78 -1.71
N PRO A 49 32.60 -11.96 -1.27
CA PRO A 49 33.39 -13.20 -1.35
C PRO A 49 33.84 -13.49 -2.78
N GLU A 50 35.12 -13.80 -2.96
CA GLU A 50 35.72 -14.11 -4.27
C GLU A 50 35.18 -15.42 -4.85
N GLU A 51 34.73 -16.32 -3.98
CA GLU A 51 34.14 -17.61 -4.34
C GLU A 51 32.72 -17.48 -4.91
N SER A 52 32.12 -16.29 -4.84
CA SER A 52 30.79 -16.03 -5.39
C SER A 52 30.79 -16.13 -6.92
N GLU A 53 29.91 -16.95 -7.50
CA GLU A 53 29.76 -17.07 -8.96
C GLU A 53 29.41 -15.75 -9.64
N TYR A 54 28.82 -14.81 -8.89
CA TYR A 54 28.41 -13.49 -9.37
C TYR A 54 29.42 -12.38 -9.06
N VAL A 55 30.62 -12.70 -8.56
CA VAL A 55 31.61 -11.67 -8.14
C VAL A 55 31.89 -10.64 -9.24
N GLY A 56 31.95 -11.08 -10.50
CA GLY A 56 32.16 -10.20 -11.66
C GLY A 56 31.05 -9.15 -11.87
N TYR A 57 29.84 -9.39 -11.36
CA TYR A 57 28.71 -8.47 -11.44
C TYR A 57 28.85 -7.26 -10.49
N TYR A 58 29.77 -7.35 -9.54
CA TYR A 58 29.96 -6.35 -8.50
C TYR A 58 31.20 -5.46 -8.70
N GLY A 59 31.97 -5.68 -9.76
CA GLY A 59 33.12 -4.85 -10.12
C GLY A 59 32.74 -3.38 -10.41
N PRO A 60 33.72 -2.46 -10.39
CA PRO A 60 35.15 -2.70 -10.15
C PRO A 60 35.53 -2.86 -8.68
N ASP A 61 34.72 -2.33 -7.75
CA ASP A 61 35.09 -2.27 -6.33
C ASP A 61 34.80 -3.58 -5.58
N SER A 62 33.86 -4.41 -6.05
CA SER A 62 33.45 -5.69 -5.41
C SER A 62 33.15 -5.58 -3.91
N THR A 63 32.57 -4.45 -3.48
CA THR A 63 32.17 -4.23 -2.08
C THR A 63 30.65 -4.23 -1.90
N LEU A 64 30.19 -4.47 -0.67
CA LEU A 64 28.79 -4.35 -0.25
C LEU A 64 28.32 -2.88 -0.24
N HIS A 65 29.23 -1.94 -0.03
CA HIS A 65 28.87 -0.53 0.04
C HIS A 65 28.50 0.03 -1.34
N VAL A 66 27.34 0.68 -1.42
CA VAL A 66 26.87 1.36 -2.63
C VAL A 66 27.12 2.85 -2.48
N ARG A 67 27.93 3.42 -3.37
CA ARG A 67 28.21 4.87 -3.38
C ARG A 67 26.93 5.67 -3.64
N THR A 68 26.78 6.78 -2.93
CA THR A 68 25.75 7.77 -3.22
C THR A 68 26.03 8.45 -4.56
N SER A 69 24.97 8.77 -5.31
CA SER A 69 25.11 9.60 -6.50
C SER A 69 25.31 11.07 -6.11
N ASN A 70 25.79 11.88 -7.05
CA ASN A 70 25.86 13.33 -6.94
C ASN A 70 24.52 14.01 -7.29
N MET A 71 23.41 13.27 -7.25
CA MET A 71 22.09 13.81 -7.54
C MET A 71 21.70 14.80 -6.44
N GLU A 72 21.20 15.96 -6.85
CA GLU A 72 20.77 17.01 -5.93
C GLU A 72 19.61 16.52 -5.04
N ASN A 73 19.75 16.73 -3.73
CA ASN A 73 18.67 16.49 -2.79
C ASN A 73 17.70 17.67 -2.81
N ARG A 74 16.48 17.44 -3.29
CA ARG A 74 15.40 18.45 -3.34
C ARG A 74 14.53 18.48 -2.09
N ASN A 75 14.87 17.70 -1.07
CA ASN A 75 14.16 17.72 0.21
C ASN A 75 14.81 18.79 1.09
N GLU A 76 14.24 19.99 1.06
CA GLU A 76 14.65 21.08 1.97
C GLU A 76 14.31 20.71 3.42
N ASP A 77 15.16 21.14 4.36
CA ASP A 77 14.96 20.84 5.78
C ASP A 77 13.62 21.36 6.32
N SER A 78 13.20 22.55 5.88
CA SER A 78 11.91 23.15 6.23
C SER A 78 10.72 22.28 5.80
N TYR A 79 10.79 21.72 4.59
CA TYR A 79 9.78 20.81 4.07
C TYR A 79 9.72 19.50 4.86
N VAL A 80 10.87 18.89 5.15
CA VAL A 80 10.95 17.64 5.93
C VAL A 80 10.37 17.85 7.33
N GLN A 81 10.72 18.94 8.01
CA GLN A 81 10.19 19.25 9.34
C GLN A 81 8.66 19.45 9.30
N HIS A 82 8.16 20.19 8.31
CA HIS A 82 6.73 20.39 8.14
C HIS A 82 5.96 19.07 7.96
N VAL A 83 6.49 18.13 7.16
CA VAL A 83 5.89 16.80 6.97
C VAL A 83 5.92 15.99 8.26
N ILE A 84 7.03 16.00 9.00
CA ILE A 84 7.16 15.32 10.30
C ILE A 84 6.14 15.85 11.31
N GLU A 85 6.00 17.17 11.41
CA GLU A 85 5.01 17.81 12.30
C GLU A 85 3.59 17.38 11.97
N ARG A 86 3.23 17.41 10.69
CA ARG A 86 1.90 16.98 10.21
C ARG A 86 1.62 15.53 10.55
N ILE A 87 2.53 14.61 10.22
CA ILE A 87 2.36 13.18 10.52
C ILE A 87 2.27 12.97 12.04
N SER A 88 3.12 13.64 12.81
CA SER A 88 3.12 13.54 14.27
C SER A 88 1.80 14.02 14.88
N GLN A 89 1.23 15.11 14.35
CA GLN A 89 -0.07 15.61 14.79
C GLN A 89 -1.19 14.63 14.45
N THR A 90 -1.22 14.11 13.22
CA THR A 90 -2.19 13.09 12.81
C THR A 90 -2.12 11.85 13.71
N LEU A 91 -0.92 11.38 14.05
CA LEU A 91 -0.75 10.24 14.96
C LEU A 91 -1.25 10.56 16.38
N LYS A 92 -1.01 11.77 16.91
CA LYS A 92 -1.53 12.18 18.22
C LYS A 92 -3.06 12.24 18.26
N ASP A 93 -3.69 12.70 17.19
CA ASP A 93 -5.14 12.87 17.13
C ASP A 93 -5.88 11.53 16.98
N HIS A 94 -5.28 10.57 16.27
CA HIS A 94 -5.97 9.33 15.87
C HIS A 94 -5.43 8.04 16.51
N VAL A 95 -4.19 8.01 17.01
CA VAL A 95 -3.61 6.82 17.64
C VAL A 95 -3.74 6.93 19.15
N ARG A 96 -4.52 6.03 19.75
CA ARG A 96 -4.64 5.90 21.20
C ARG A 96 -3.89 4.64 21.66
N PRO A 97 -3.16 4.69 22.78
CA PRO A 97 -2.51 3.50 23.32
C PRO A 97 -3.57 2.44 23.66
N VAL A 98 -3.31 1.19 23.26
CA VAL A 98 -4.15 0.05 23.59
C VAL A 98 -3.96 -0.26 25.08
N GLY A 99 -4.69 0.46 25.94
CA GLY A 99 -4.45 0.38 27.38
C GLY A 99 -5.56 0.85 28.33
N ALA A 100 -6.70 1.37 27.84
CA ALA A 100 -7.78 1.77 28.75
C ALA A 100 -9.22 1.52 28.27
N GLN A 101 -9.44 1.07 27.04
CA GLN A 101 -10.79 0.77 26.53
C GLN A 101 -10.73 -0.37 25.50
N ILE A 102 -10.43 -1.59 25.93
CA ILE A 102 -11.17 -2.74 25.37
C ILE A 102 -12.39 -2.91 26.28
N SER A 103 -13.21 -1.87 26.37
CA SER A 103 -14.61 -2.07 26.73
C SER A 103 -15.29 -2.33 25.41
N ALA A 104 -15.94 -3.47 25.29
CA ALA A 104 -16.61 -3.97 24.10
C ALA A 104 -17.87 -3.16 23.73
N ASN A 105 -17.77 -1.83 23.78
CA ASN A 105 -18.73 -0.93 23.19
C ASN A 105 -18.03 -0.25 22.03
N TYR A 106 -18.40 -0.67 20.83
CA TYR A 106 -18.48 0.22 19.69
C TYR A 106 -19.04 1.55 20.18
N PHE A 107 -18.18 2.55 20.34
CA PHE A 107 -18.65 3.92 20.27
C PHE A 107 -19.15 4.04 18.84
N LEU A 108 -20.47 3.92 18.69
CA LEU A 108 -21.19 4.54 17.61
C LEU A 108 -20.71 5.99 17.63
N ASP A 109 -19.79 6.30 16.74
CA ASP A 109 -19.51 7.67 16.40
C ASP A 109 -20.81 8.21 15.81
N ASP A 110 -21.60 8.86 16.66
CA ASP A 110 -22.84 9.55 16.29
C ASP A 110 -22.57 10.70 15.29
N SER A 111 -21.29 10.96 14.96
CA SER A 111 -20.86 11.87 13.90
C SER A 111 -20.63 11.21 12.54
N VAL A 112 -20.64 9.87 12.44
CA VAL A 112 -20.90 9.21 11.15
C VAL A 112 -22.40 9.30 10.91
N MET A 113 -22.83 10.51 10.53
CA MET A 113 -24.19 10.77 10.10
C MET A 113 -24.65 9.64 9.18
N ASP A 114 -25.81 9.10 9.51
CA ASP A 114 -26.54 8.15 8.72
C ASP A 114 -26.78 8.73 7.32
N LYS A 115 -25.85 8.45 6.40
CA LYS A 115 -25.97 8.83 4.98
C LYS A 115 -27.05 8.02 4.28
N SER A 116 -27.75 7.10 4.97
CA SER A 116 -28.83 6.34 4.35
C SER A 116 -30.01 7.22 3.94
N ASP A 117 -30.28 8.33 4.66
CA ASP A 117 -31.29 9.31 4.24
C ASP A 117 -30.86 10.11 2.99
N GLN A 118 -29.57 10.45 2.88
CA GLN A 118 -29.02 11.06 1.65
C GLN A 118 -29.06 10.09 0.47
N ILE A 119 -28.73 8.81 0.70
CA ILE A 119 -28.80 7.76 -0.33
C ILE A 119 -30.26 7.51 -0.73
N ARG A 120 -31.22 7.48 0.23
CA ARG A 120 -32.64 7.28 -0.06
C ARG A 120 -33.23 8.45 -0.84
N ALA A 121 -32.81 9.68 -0.56
CA ALA A 121 -33.21 10.86 -1.34
C ALA A 121 -32.68 10.80 -2.78
N LEU A 122 -31.39 10.44 -2.97
CA LEU A 122 -30.82 10.27 -4.31
C LEU A 122 -31.49 9.16 -5.12
N LEU A 123 -31.87 8.05 -4.48
CA LEU A 123 -32.57 6.94 -5.14
C LEU A 123 -34.03 7.30 -5.50
N ALA A 124 -34.69 8.15 -4.70
CA ALA A 124 -36.05 8.62 -5.00
C ALA A 124 -36.07 9.58 -6.20
N ASP A 125 -35.07 10.47 -6.29
CA ASP A 125 -34.90 11.37 -7.43
C ASP A 125 -34.63 10.57 -8.73
N GLU A 126 -33.81 9.50 -8.68
CA GLU A 126 -33.58 8.61 -9.82
C GLU A 126 -34.84 7.82 -10.25
N GLU A 127 -35.72 7.45 -9.30
CA GLU A 127 -36.99 6.79 -9.60
C GLU A 127 -38.00 7.75 -10.24
N GLU A 128 -38.07 9.01 -9.79
CA GLU A 128 -38.89 10.04 -10.44
C GLU A 128 -38.39 10.38 -11.84
N GLU A 129 -37.07 10.48 -12.05
CA GLU A 129 -36.49 10.74 -13.37
C GLU A 129 -36.77 9.58 -14.36
N LYS A 130 -36.66 8.32 -13.90
CA LYS A 130 -37.03 7.14 -14.69
C LYS A 130 -38.53 7.01 -14.95
N ALA A 131 -39.38 7.38 -13.99
CA ALA A 131 -40.82 7.36 -14.17
C ALA A 131 -41.26 8.40 -15.21
N MET A 132 -40.60 9.57 -15.23
CA MET A 132 -40.85 10.63 -16.20
C MET A 132 -40.43 10.22 -17.63
N ASP A 133 -39.28 9.54 -17.78
CA ASP A 133 -38.80 8.99 -19.06
C ASP A 133 -39.67 7.82 -19.58
N SER A 134 -40.29 7.03 -18.70
CA SER A 134 -41.18 5.92 -19.10
C SER A 134 -42.57 6.34 -19.58
N SER A 135 -42.94 7.61 -19.41
CA SER A 135 -44.25 8.14 -19.82
C SER A 135 -44.26 8.79 -21.22
N GLY A 136 -43.10 8.80 -21.90
CA GLY A 136 -42.94 9.27 -23.27
C GLY A 136 -42.98 8.15 -24.30
N ASP A 137 -44.14 8.00 -24.96
CA ASP A 137 -44.35 7.43 -26.29
C ASP A 137 -44.03 5.95 -26.55
N ALA A 138 -45.09 5.13 -26.64
CA ALA A 138 -45.13 3.98 -27.53
C ALA A 138 -46.55 3.83 -28.13
N GLU A 139 -46.84 4.62 -29.16
CA GLU A 139 -47.85 4.26 -30.16
C GLU A 139 -47.32 3.11 -31.04
N ASP A 140 -48.16 2.08 -31.19
CA ASP A 140 -48.29 1.09 -32.28
C ASP A 140 -47.03 0.58 -33.03
N ALA A 141 -46.75 -0.73 -32.89
CA ALA A 141 -46.70 -1.66 -34.03
C ALA A 141 -46.47 -3.13 -33.64
N ASP A 142 -47.38 -3.98 -34.13
CA ASP A 142 -47.37 -5.45 -34.20
C ASP A 142 -46.07 -6.06 -34.78
N GLY A 143 -45.70 -7.26 -34.32
CA GLY A 143 -44.88 -8.17 -35.16
C GLY A 143 -43.96 -9.19 -34.48
N ALA A 144 -44.49 -10.38 -34.23
CA ALA A 144 -43.83 -11.70 -34.39
C ALA A 144 -42.52 -12.04 -33.64
N GLY A 145 -42.66 -12.87 -32.60
CA GLY A 145 -42.28 -14.29 -32.68
C GLY A 145 -40.81 -14.74 -32.45
N ARG A 146 -40.64 -15.46 -31.33
CA ARG A 146 -39.79 -16.67 -31.10
C ARG A 146 -38.30 -16.46 -30.74
N PHE A 147 -37.95 -16.82 -29.50
CA PHE A 147 -36.59 -17.20 -29.12
C PHE A 147 -36.62 -18.50 -28.30
N GLU A 148 -35.98 -19.56 -28.81
CA GLU A 148 -35.70 -20.80 -28.08
C GLU A 148 -34.39 -20.66 -27.30
N GLU A 149 -34.40 -21.12 -26.06
CA GLU A 149 -33.26 -21.27 -25.16
C GLU A 149 -32.16 -22.18 -25.75
N ILE A 150 -30.89 -21.82 -25.54
CA ILE A 150 -29.79 -22.79 -25.60
C ILE A 150 -28.95 -22.71 -24.34
N SER A 151 -28.85 -23.88 -23.71
CA SER A 151 -28.29 -24.26 -22.43
C SER A 151 -26.75 -24.23 -22.36
N ASN A 152 -26.27 -23.98 -21.15
CA ASN A 152 -24.92 -24.10 -20.62
C ASN A 152 -24.07 -25.25 -21.20
N ARG A 153 -22.76 -25.00 -21.37
CA ARG A 153 -21.74 -25.98 -21.02
C ARG A 153 -20.35 -25.38 -20.73
N ASN A 154 -19.91 -25.68 -19.51
CA ASN A 154 -18.55 -25.83 -19.00
C ASN A 154 -17.47 -26.17 -20.05
N ARG A 155 -16.34 -25.47 -19.97
CA ARG A 155 -14.97 -25.92 -20.31
C ARG A 155 -14.08 -25.23 -19.27
N GLY A 156 -13.29 -25.92 -18.44
CA GLY A 156 -12.35 -26.99 -18.78
C GLY A 156 -10.97 -26.41 -18.58
#